data_AF-A0A353TZP6-F1
#
_entry.id   AF-A0A353TZP6-F1
#
_cell.length_a   1.000
_cell.length_b   1.000
_cell.length_c   1.000
_cell.angle_alpha   90.00
_cell.angle_beta   90.00
_cell.angle_gamma   90.00
#
_symmetry.space_group_name_H-M   'P 1'
#
loop_
_entity.id
_entity.type
_entity.pdbx_description
1 polymer ?
#
loop_
_entity_poly.entity_id
_entity_poly.type
_entity_poly.pdbx_seq_one_letter_code
_entity_poly.pdbx_strand_id
1 'polypeptide(L)'
;MSRQKEKRSLGFTIAYPLLWLIARLPLALLYGISNFLFIIVAGFGYRRKVINKNLKNSFPDKSELEIRKIRIGFYRHFCDLFAETIALIHIDIDKIQKRVEVCNPEVM
;
A
#
# COMPACT_ATOMS: atom_id res chain seq x y z
N MET A 1 -41.68 4.25 -20.76
CA MET A 1 -40.27 3.82 -20.70
C MET A 1 -39.39 4.96 -21.19
N SER A 2 -38.73 5.70 -20.30
CA SER A 2 -37.66 6.64 -20.68
C SER A 2 -36.82 7.05 -19.47
N ARG A 3 -35.65 6.40 -19.35
CA ARG A 3 -34.39 6.84 -18.69
C ARG A 3 -34.51 7.62 -17.38
N GLN A 4 -34.41 6.91 -16.26
CA GLN A 4 -33.84 7.49 -15.04
C GLN A 4 -32.39 7.91 -15.32
N LYS A 5 -32.13 9.22 -15.35
CA LYS A 5 -30.77 9.78 -15.35
C LYS A 5 -30.09 9.36 -14.04
N GLU A 6 -29.07 8.52 -14.15
CA GLU A 6 -28.10 8.19 -13.10
C GLU A 6 -27.66 9.47 -12.37
N LYS A 7 -28.15 9.69 -11.14
CA LYS A 7 -27.62 10.74 -10.27
C LYS A 7 -26.28 10.26 -9.74
N ARG A 8 -25.20 10.53 -10.47
CA ARG A 8 -23.84 10.33 -9.94
C ARG A 8 -23.67 11.21 -8.70
N SER A 9 -23.38 10.58 -7.56
CA SER A 9 -23.14 11.28 -6.30
C SER A 9 -21.99 12.28 -6.47
N LEU A 10 -22.09 13.47 -5.89
CA LEU A 10 -21.03 14.49 -5.93
C LEU A 10 -19.67 13.90 -5.50
N GLY A 11 -19.69 13.02 -4.50
CA GLY A 11 -18.49 12.30 -4.06
C GLY A 11 -17.89 11.39 -5.13
N PHE A 12 -18.72 10.72 -5.92
CA PHE A 12 -18.26 9.90 -7.05
C PHE A 12 -17.60 10.76 -8.13
N THR A 13 -18.21 11.92 -8.45
CA THR A 13 -17.70 12.85 -9.46
C THR A 13 -16.32 13.41 -9.10
N ILE A 14 -16.00 13.54 -7.81
CA ILE A 14 -14.69 14.01 -7.33
C ILE A 14 -13.70 12.85 -7.15
N ALA A 15 -14.14 11.74 -6.53
CA ALA A 15 -13.27 10.61 -6.24
C ALA A 15 -12.75 9.94 -7.52
N TYR A 16 -13.58 9.81 -8.55
CA TYR A 16 -13.22 9.15 -9.80
C TYR A 16 -12.01 9.82 -10.51
N PRO A 17 -12.02 11.12 -10.85
CA PRO A 17 -10.88 11.76 -11.49
C PRO A 17 -9.64 11.80 -10.59
N LEU A 18 -9.82 11.92 -9.27
CA LEU A 18 -8.71 11.89 -8.32
C LEU A 18 -8.01 10.53 -8.31
N LEU A 19 -8.77 9.43 -8.20
CA LEU A 19 -8.24 8.07 -8.24
C LEU A 19 -7.58 7.78 -9.59
N TRP A 20 -8.17 8.22 -10.68
CA TRP A 20 -7.60 8.10 -12.02
C TRP A 20 -6.25 8.84 -12.14
N LEU A 21 -6.16 10.06 -11.59
CA LEU A 21 -4.92 10.83 -11.58
C LEU A 21 -3.83 10.11 -10.77
N ILE A 22 -4.17 9.67 -9.55
CA ILE A 22 -3.24 8.94 -8.67
C ILE A 22 -2.73 7.67 -9.35
N ALA A 23 -3.61 6.91 -9.99
CA ALA A 23 -3.25 5.66 -10.64
C ALA A 23 -2.27 5.84 -11.81
N ARG A 24 -2.20 7.04 -12.40
CA ARG A 24 -1.32 7.35 -13.53
C ARG A 24 -0.01 8.05 -13.12
N LEU A 25 0.22 8.24 -11.82
CA LEU A 25 1.44 8.85 -11.32
C LEU A 25 2.66 7.94 -11.54
N PRO A 26 3.86 8.51 -11.81
CA PRO A 26 5.10 7.77 -11.81
C PRO A 26 5.39 7.20 -10.40
N LEU A 27 6.07 6.05 -10.37
CA LEU A 27 6.36 5.31 -9.14
C LEU A 27 7.05 6.14 -8.06
N ALA A 28 7.94 7.09 -8.44
CA ALA A 28 8.61 7.98 -7.49
C ALA A 28 7.63 8.87 -6.69
N LEU A 29 6.57 9.37 -7.34
CA LEU A 29 5.55 10.18 -6.66
C LEU A 29 4.66 9.30 -5.77
N LEU A 30 4.35 8.08 -6.20
CA LEU A 30 3.62 7.11 -5.38
C LEU A 30 4.39 6.75 -4.10
N TYR A 31 5.72 6.61 -4.16
CA TYR A 31 6.54 6.46 -2.94
C TYR A 31 6.55 7.72 -2.06
N GLY A 32 6.47 8.92 -2.65
CA GLY A 32 6.26 10.15 -1.89
C GLY A 32 4.95 10.13 -1.10
N ILE A 33 3.86 9.70 -1.75
CA ILE A 33 2.56 9.49 -1.11
C ILE A 33 2.66 8.40 -0.03
N SER A 34 3.34 7.28 -0.29
CA SER A 34 3.58 6.23 0.70
C SER A 34 4.26 6.76 1.96
N ASN A 35 5.32 7.57 1.81
CA ASN A 35 6.01 8.16 2.95
C ASN A 35 5.10 9.07 3.79
N PHE A 36 4.24 9.85 3.14
CA PHE A 36 3.24 10.66 3.84
C PHE A 36 2.20 9.80 4.57
N LEU A 37 1.67 8.76 3.90
CA LEU A 37 0.73 7.82 4.51
C LEU A 37 1.35 7.06 5.68
N PHE A 38 2.63 6.68 5.58
CA PHE A 38 3.37 6.04 6.66
C PHE A 38 3.36 6.90 7.92
N ILE A 39 3.63 8.21 7.81
CA ILE A 39 3.63 9.12 8.96
C ILE A 39 2.24 9.15 9.62
N ILE A 40 1.18 9.22 8.82
CA ILE A 40 -0.21 9.19 9.31
C ILE A 40 -0.50 7.85 10.02
N VAL A 41 -0.33 6.73 9.32
CA VAL A 41 -0.66 5.39 9.81
C VAL A 41 0.14 5.06 11.08
N ALA A 42 1.44 5.37 11.10
CA ALA A 42 2.29 5.15 12.25
C ALA A 42 1.96 6.10 13.41
N GLY A 43 1.66 7.38 13.13
CA GLY A 43 1.32 8.40 14.12
C GLY A 43 -0.02 8.13 14.82
N PHE A 44 -1.06 7.78 14.07
CA PHE A 44 -2.37 7.43 14.63
C PHE A 44 -2.44 6.02 15.21
N GLY A 45 -1.43 5.18 14.96
CA GLY A 45 -1.39 3.80 15.46
C GLY A 45 -2.47 2.91 14.85
N TYR A 46 -2.66 3.00 13.54
CA TYR A 46 -3.65 2.22 12.79
C TYR A 46 -3.56 0.71 13.13
N ARG A 47 -4.67 0.10 13.56
CA ARG A 47 -4.80 -1.33 13.91
C ARG A 47 -3.68 -1.88 14.81
N ARG A 48 -3.07 -1.04 15.65
CA ARG A 48 -1.93 -1.40 16.50
C ARG A 48 -2.15 -2.68 17.33
N LYS A 49 -3.35 -2.90 17.86
CA LYS A 49 -3.70 -4.10 18.65
C LYS A 49 -3.57 -5.39 17.83
N VAL A 50 -4.10 -5.39 16.61
CA VAL A 50 -4.06 -6.57 15.72
C VAL A 50 -2.63 -6.84 15.27
N ILE A 51 -1.91 -5.79 14.86
CA ILE A 51 -0.51 -5.92 14.41
C ILE A 51 0.35 -6.45 15.56
N ASN A 52 0.20 -5.93 16.78
CA ASN A 52 0.93 -6.43 17.94
C ASN A 52 0.61 -7.88 18.27
N LYS A 53 -0.66 -8.27 18.23
CA LYS A 53 -1.06 -9.67 18.47
C LYS A 53 -0.40 -10.60 17.47
N ASN A 54 -0.43 -10.23 16.19
CA ASN A 54 0.20 -11.03 15.13
C ASN A 54 1.73 -11.09 15.33
N LEU A 55 2.40 -9.96 15.59
CA LEU A 55 3.84 -9.93 15.79
C LEU A 55 4.27 -10.75 17.01
N LYS A 56 3.54 -10.71 18.12
CA LYS A 56 3.82 -11.54 19.30
C LYS A 56 3.63 -13.03 19.03
N ASN A 57 2.63 -13.39 18.23
CA ASN A 57 2.40 -14.78 17.84
C ASN A 57 3.47 -15.29 16.87
N SER A 58 3.93 -14.45 15.93
CA SER A 58 4.95 -14.82 14.94
C SER A 58 6.37 -14.76 15.49
N PHE A 59 6.63 -13.91 16.49
CA PHE A 59 7.94 -13.70 17.10
C PHE A 59 7.83 -13.73 18.64
N PRO A 60 7.51 -14.89 19.24
CA PRO A 60 7.28 -15.00 20.67
C PRO A 60 8.51 -14.66 21.52
N ASP A 61 9.72 -14.89 20.98
CA ASP A 61 10.98 -14.68 21.70
C ASP A 61 11.49 -13.23 21.67
N LYS A 62 10.79 -12.32 20.97
CA LYS A 62 11.23 -10.93 20.81
C LYS A 62 10.72 -10.02 21.92
N SER A 63 11.58 -9.12 22.37
CA SER A 63 11.22 -8.09 23.34
C SER A 63 10.18 -7.10 22.79
N GLU A 64 9.45 -6.42 23.68
CA GLU A 64 8.48 -5.39 23.29
C GLU A 64 9.10 -4.25 22.45
N LEU A 65 10.38 -3.94 22.68
CA LEU A 65 11.13 -2.94 21.93
C LEU A 65 11.39 -3.40 20.49
N GLU A 66 11.77 -4.66 20.30
CA GLU A 66 11.93 -5.24 18.97
C GLU A 66 10.60 -5.35 18.23
N ILE A 67 9.54 -5.80 18.92
CA ILE A 67 8.18 -5.85 18.35
C ILE A 67 7.74 -4.45 17.91
N ARG A 68 8.06 -3.40 18.69
CA ARG A 68 7.81 -2.01 18.30
C ARG A 68 8.60 -1.61 17.05
N LYS A 69 9.87 -1.96 16.94
CA LYS A 69 10.70 -1.67 15.75
C LYS A 69 10.10 -2.34 14.51
N ILE A 70 9.77 -3.64 14.61
CA ILE A 70 9.17 -4.41 13.52
C ILE A 70 7.82 -3.80 13.12
N ARG A 71 6.98 -3.41 14.09
CA ARG A 71 5.70 -2.75 13.80
C ARG A 71 5.85 -1.45 13.01
N ILE A 72 6.85 -0.63 13.33
CA ILE A 72 7.11 0.61 12.58
C ILE A 72 7.57 0.27 11.15
N GLY A 73 8.43 -0.73 10.99
CA GLY A 73 8.81 -1.25 9.68
C GLY A 73 7.62 -1.79 8.89
N PHE A 74 6.71 -2.51 9.55
CA PHE A 74 5.46 -2.99 8.97
C PHE A 74 4.61 -1.85 8.42
N TYR A 75 4.44 -0.73 9.13
CA TYR A 75 3.67 0.40 8.61
C TYR A 75 4.27 1.00 7.35
N ARG A 76 5.60 1.13 7.30
CA ARG A 76 6.30 1.62 6.11
C ARG A 76 6.08 0.68 4.93
N HIS A 77 6.38 -0.59 5.12
CA HIS A 77 6.20 -1.60 4.08
C HIS A 77 4.75 -1.73 3.62
N PHE A 78 3.78 -1.61 4.52
CA PHE A 78 2.36 -1.64 4.18
C PHE A 78 1.96 -0.46 3.29
N CYS A 79 2.43 0.75 3.57
CA CYS A 79 2.19 1.90 2.71
C CYS A 79 2.90 1.77 1.36
N ASP A 80 4.13 1.24 1.34
CA ASP A 80 4.88 1.00 0.11
C ASP A 80 4.16 -0.03 -0.77
N LEU A 81 3.67 -1.13 -0.18
CA LEU A 81 2.89 -2.15 -0.88
C LEU A 81 1.61 -1.58 -1.50
N PHE A 82 0.92 -0.66 -0.81
CA PHE A 82 -0.24 0.03 -1.37
C PHE A 82 0.13 0.88 -2.60
N ALA A 83 1.21 1.65 -2.50
CA ALA A 83 1.71 2.46 -3.61
C ALA A 83 2.15 1.59 -4.81
N GLU A 84 2.84 0.49 -4.55
CA GLU A 84 3.27 -0.48 -5.55
C GLU A 84 2.08 -1.17 -6.22
N THR A 85 1.06 -1.55 -5.45
CA THR A 85 -0.19 -2.13 -6.00
C THR A 85 -0.86 -1.18 -6.99
N ILE A 86 -0.89 0.13 -6.69
CA ILE A 86 -1.42 1.14 -7.61
C ILE A 86 -0.53 1.26 -8.85
N ALA A 87 0.80 1.27 -8.67
CA ALA A 87 1.74 1.34 -9.78
C ALA A 87 1.63 0.14 -10.73
N LEU A 88 1.35 -1.05 -10.19
CA LEU A 88 1.21 -2.29 -10.96
C LEU A 88 0.08 -2.24 -12.00
N ILE A 89 -0.91 -1.35 -11.85
CA ILE A 89 -2.03 -1.22 -12.80
C ILE A 89 -1.55 -0.72 -14.18
N HIS A 90 -0.47 0.06 -14.22
CA HIS A 90 -0.01 0.73 -15.45
C HIS A 90 1.48 0.55 -15.75
N ILE A 91 2.26 -0.09 -14.87
CA ILE A 91 3.68 -0.28 -15.08
C ILE A 91 3.93 -1.33 -16.18
N ASP A 92 4.88 -1.04 -17.07
CA ASP A 92 5.28 -1.97 -18.12
C ASP A 92 6.03 -3.17 -17.54
N ILE A 93 5.84 -4.35 -18.14
CA ILE A 93 6.49 -5.59 -17.72
C ILE A 93 8.03 -5.47 -17.73
N ASP A 94 8.60 -4.78 -18.71
CA ASP A 94 10.04 -4.54 -18.84
C ASP A 94 10.60 -3.76 -17.64
N LYS A 95 9.80 -2.85 -17.06
CA LYS A 95 10.21 -2.08 -15.86
C LYS A 95 10.15 -2.94 -14.60
N ILE A 96 9.22 -3.89 -14.53
CA ILE A 96 9.15 -4.86 -13.44
C ILE A 96 10.35 -5.81 -13.51
N GLN A 97 10.64 -6.37 -14.69
CA GLN A 97 11.76 -7.31 -14.89
C GLN A 97 13.12 -6.70 -14.53
N LYS A 98 13.31 -5.39 -14.72
CA LYS A 98 14.52 -4.68 -14.29
C LYS A 98 14.66 -4.52 -12.77
N ARG A 99 13.59 -4.74 -12.02
CA ARG A 99 13.52 -4.50 -10.56
C ARG A 99 13.34 -5.78 -9.75
N VAL A 100 12.89 -6.86 -10.40
CA VAL A 100 12.60 -8.14 -9.75
C VAL A 100 13.60 -9.17 -10.23
N GLU A 101 14.32 -9.75 -9.28
CA GLU A 101 15.16 -10.93 -9.51
C GLU A 101 14.41 -12.15 -8.99
N VAL A 102 14.24 -13.16 -9.85
CA VAL A 102 13.64 -14.44 -9.47
C VAL A 102 14.76 -15.36 -9.01
N CYS A 103 14.87 -15.56 -7.70
CA CYS A 103 15.80 -16.53 -7.13
C CYS A 103 15.22 -17.95 -7.28
N ASN A 104 16.08 -18.90 -7.63
CA ASN A 104 15.78 -20.33 -7.75
C ASN A 104 14.64 -20.68 -8.74
N PRO A 105 14.72 -20.21 -10.01
CA PRO A 105 13.69 -20.48 -11.02
C PRO A 105 13.51 -21.97 -11.33
N GLU A 106 14.48 -22.82 -10.98
CA GLU A 106 14.44 -24.27 -11.18
C GLU A 106 13.43 -25.02 -10.27
N VAL A 107 12.94 -24.37 -9.21
CA VAL A 107 11.99 -24.97 -8.26
C VAL A 107 10.53 -24.67 -8.65
N MET A 108 10.31 -23.79 -9.63
CA MET A 108 9.00 -23.34 -10.11
C MET A 108 8.41 -24.29 -11.16
#